data_AF-A0A3A1QW94-F1
#
_entry.id   AF-A0A3A1QW94-F1
#
_cell.length_a   1.000
_cell.length_b   1.000
_cell.length_c   1.000
_cell.angle_alpha   90.00
_cell.angle_beta   90.00
_cell.angle_gamma   90.00
#
_symmetry.space_group_name_H-M   'P 1'
#
loop_
_entity.id
_entity.type
_entity.pdbx_description
1 polymer ?
#
loop_
_entity_poly.entity_id
_entity_poly.type
_entity_poly.pdbx_seq_one_letter_code
_entity_poly.pdbx_strand_id
1 'polypeptide(L)' 'MSYSFEDLIKDLDIGREIEFLLQTKKYYIGCGTGKYMFWEFNNDANEIIGKNAEVLLSKG' A
#
# COMPACT_ATOMS: atom_id res chain seq x y z
N MET A 1 -12.51 -15.16 -7.47
CA MET A 1 -12.32 -15.15 -6.01
C MET A 1 -12.38 -13.71 -5.56
N SER A 2 -13.34 -13.37 -4.69
CA SER A 2 -13.37 -12.05 -4.07
C SER A 2 -12.30 -12.04 -2.99
N TYR A 3 -11.32 -11.15 -3.13
CA TYR A 3 -10.29 -10.98 -2.11
C TYR A 3 -10.90 -10.21 -0.93
N SER A 4 -11.05 -10.87 0.21
CA SER A 4 -11.75 -10.27 1.35
C SER A 4 -10.83 -9.35 2.14
N PHE A 5 -11.42 -8.48 2.95
CA PHE A 5 -10.65 -7.66 3.88
C PHE A 5 -9.86 -8.52 4.88
N GLU A 6 -10.41 -9.67 5.29
CA GLU A 6 -9.71 -10.59 6.20
C GLU A 6 -8.49 -11.24 5.55
N ASP A 7 -8.58 -11.58 4.26
CA ASP A 7 -7.45 -12.12 3.50
C ASP A 7 -6.35 -11.07 3.32
N LEU A 8 -6.73 -9.81 3.06
CA LEU A 8 -5.80 -8.68 3.01
C LEU A 8 -5.02 -8.53 4.33
N ILE A 9 -5.72 -8.53 5.47
CA ILE A 9 -5.08 -8.40 6.79
C ILE A 9 -4.15 -9.59 7.07
N LYS A 10 -4.59 -10.83 6.80
CA LYS A 10 -3.73 -12.01 6.97
C LYS A 10 -2.47 -11.94 6.14
N ASP A 11 -2.58 -11.52 4.88
CA ASP A 11 -1.44 -11.39 3.99
C ASP A 11 -0.47 -10.31 4.48
N LEU A 12 -0.99 -9.17 4.96
CA LEU A 12 -0.17 -8.13 5.57
C LEU A 12 0.53 -8.61 6.86
N ASP A 13 -0.17 -9.33 7.73
CA ASP A 13 0.37 -9.81 9.00
C ASP A 13 1.49 -10.84 8.82
N ILE A 14 1.47 -11.63 7.75
CA ILE A 14 2.58 -12.53 7.38
C ILE A 14 3.70 -11.83 6.61
N GLY A 15 3.61 -10.51 6.42
CA GLY A 15 4.65 -9.69 5.78
C GLY A 15 4.57 -9.62 4.26
N ARG A 16 3.43 -9.96 3.64
CA ARG A 16 3.25 -9.71 2.20
C ARG A 16 3.06 -8.22 1.93
N GLU A 17 3.54 -7.81 0.77
CA GLU A 17 3.25 -6.51 0.19
C GLU A 17 2.14 -6.67 -0.85
N ILE A 18 1.15 -5.78 -0.81
CA ILE A 18 -0.02 -5.83 -1.66
C ILE A 18 -0.02 -4.58 -2.53
N GLU A 19 0.08 -4.78 -3.86
CA GLU A 19 -0.05 -3.73 -4.86
C GLU A 19 -1.52 -3.40 -5.09
N PHE A 20 -1.86 -2.12 -5.17
CA PHE A 20 -3.19 -1.65 -5.57
C PHE A 20 -3.11 -0.38 -6.40
N LEU A 21 -4.15 -0.14 -7.20
CA LEU A 21 -4.28 1.05 -8.03
C LEU A 21 -5.30 2.01 -7.42
N LEU A 22 -4.93 3.28 -7.30
CA LEU A 22 -5.84 4.36 -6.89
C LEU A 22 -5.63 5.56 -7.81
N GLN A 23 -6.70 6.08 -8.42
CA GLN A 23 -6.65 7.22 -9.34
C GLN A 23 -5.49 7.11 -10.37
N THR A 24 -5.39 5.95 -11.03
CA THR A 24 -4.34 5.59 -12.04
C THR A 24 -2.90 5.49 -11.53
N LYS A 25 -2.66 5.67 -10.23
CA LYS A 25 -1.35 5.50 -9.59
C LYS A 25 -1.24 4.16 -8.89
N LYS A 26 -0.02 3.62 -8.88
CA LYS A 26 0.34 2.38 -8.18
C LYS A 26 0.74 2.68 -6.75
N TYR A 27 0.21 1.89 -5.84
CA TYR A 27 0.51 1.95 -4.42
C TYR A 27 0.78 0.56 -3.88
N TYR A 28 1.50 0.52 -2.77
CA TYR A 28 1.78 -0.69 -2.02
C TYR A 28 1.36 -0.48 -0.57
N ILE A 29 0.83 -1.54 0.04
CA ILE A 29 0.65 -1.64 1.48
C ILE A 29 1.38 -2.88 1.99
N GLY A 30 2.03 -2.78 3.14
CA GLY A 30 2.82 -3.86 3.73
C GLY A 30 3.02 -3.64 5.23
N CYS A 31 3.52 -4.66 5.91
CA CYS A 31 3.78 -4.60 7.35
C CYS A 31 5.23 -4.18 7.61
N GLY A 32 5.40 -2.96 8.10
CA GLY A 32 6.68 -2.36 8.46
C GLY A 32 7.14 -2.69 9.88
N THR A 33 7.91 -1.77 10.49
CA THR A 33 8.30 -1.84 11.92
C THR A 33 7.09 -1.63 12.84
N GLY A 34 6.21 -2.64 12.92
CA GLY A 34 5.08 -2.72 13.86
C GLY A 34 3.81 -1.98 13.44
N LYS A 35 3.72 -1.47 12.21
CA LYS A 35 2.50 -0.83 11.65
C LYS A 35 2.40 -1.08 10.15
N TYR A 36 1.17 -1.03 9.61
CA TYR A 36 0.96 -0.99 8.17
C TYR A 36 1.55 0.31 7.59
N MET A 37 2.38 0.17 6.57
CA MET A 37 2.98 1.27 5.84
C MET A 37 2.39 1.32 4.43
N PHE A 38 2.25 2.55 3.91
CA PHE A 38 1.76 2.80 2.57
C PHE A 38 2.86 3.46 1.74
N TRP A 39 3.02 3.00 0.51
CA TRP A 39 4.00 3.53 -0.42
C TRP A 39 3.33 3.88 -1.74
N GLU A 40 3.73 5.02 -2.32
CA GLU A 40 3.39 5.38 -3.70
C GLU A 40 4.53 4.95 -4.61
N PHE A 41 4.21 4.28 -5.70
CA PHE A 41 5.17 4.05 -6.76
C PHE A 41 5.26 5.30 -7.63
N ASN A 42 6.42 5.95 -7.61
CA ASN A 42 6.69 7.06 -8.50
C ASN A 42 7.21 6.52 -9.84
N ASN A 43 6.34 6.48 -10.85
CA ASN A 43 6.68 6.04 -12.20
C ASN A 43 7.81 6.88 -12.82
N ASP A 44 7.88 8.18 -12.51
CA ASP A 44 8.85 9.10 -13.14
C ASP A 44 10.27 8.89 -12.59
N ALA A 45 10.38 8.59 -11.30
CA ALA A 45 11.66 8.32 -10.63
C ALA A 45 12.02 6.82 -10.60
N ASN A 46 11.09 5.94 -10.98
CA ASN A 46 11.18 4.49 -10.81
C ASN A 46 11.54 4.08 -9.37
N GLU A 47 10.91 4.74 -8.40
CA GLU A 47 11.21 4.61 -6.96
C GLU A 47 9.95 4.44 -6.12
N ILE A 48 10.08 3.73 -5.00
CA ILE A 48 9.03 3.56 -3.99
C ILE A 48 9.19 4.65 -2.94
N ILE A 49 8.21 5.54 -2.82
CA ILE A 49 8.21 6.64 -1.85
C ILE A 49 7.28 6.29 -0.70
N GLY A 50 7.85 6.08 0.50
CA GLY A 50 7.09 5.91 1.72
C GLY A 50 6.35 7.19 2.09
N LYS A 51 5.02 7.10 2.22
CA LYS A 51 4.19 8.22 2.63
C LYS A 51 3.25 7.80 3.74
N ASN A 52 2.97 8.72 4.64
CA ASN A 52 1.91 8.49 5.61
C ASN A 52 0.58 8.30 4.87
N ALA A 53 -0.17 7.26 5.25
CA ALA A 53 -1.49 6.94 4.68
C ALA A 53 -2.42 8.14 4.67
N GLU A 54 -2.38 8.95 5.73
CA GLU A 54 -3.20 10.17 5.84
C GLU A 54 -2.90 11.17 4.73
N VAL A 55 -1.62 11.33 4.37
CA VAL A 55 -1.18 12.25 3.30
C VAL A 55 -1.57 11.73 1.91
N LEU A 56 -1.67 10.41 1.75
CA LEU A 56 -2.11 9.78 0.50
C LEU A 56 -3.63 9.89 0.32
N LEU A 57 -4.38 9.66 1.40
CA LEU A 57 -5.84 9.65 1.38
C LEU A 57 -6.44 11.06 1.41
N SER A 58 -5.72 12.07 1.93
CA SER A 58 -6.18 13.46 1.95
C SER A 58 -6.07 14.19 0.61
N LYS A 59 -5.47 13.57 -0.42
CA LYS A 59 -5.37 14.14 -1.78
C LYS A 59 -6.47 13.65 -2.73
N GLY A 60 -7.49 12.98 -2.19
CA GLY A 60 -8.67 12.50 -2.91
C GLY A 60 -9.68 13.59 -3.25
#